data_AF-G3U7W8-F1
#
_entry.id   AF-G3U7W8-F1
#
_cell.length_a   1.000
_cell.length_b   1.000
_cell.length_c   1.000
_cell.angle_alpha   90.00
_cell.angle_beta   90.00
_cell.angle_gamma   90.00
#
_symmetry.space_group_name_H-M   'P 1'
#
loop_
_entity.id
_entity.type
_entity.pdbx_description
1 polymer ?
#
loop_
_entity_poly.entity_id
_entity_poly.type
_entity_poly.pdbx_seq_one_letter_code
_entity_poly.pdbx_strand_id
1 'polypeptide(L)'
;ETLKQAAAQKSQQLSALQEENVKLAEELGRSRDEVTSHQKLEEERSVLNNQLLEMKKRESKYKKDTDEEKAALQKSISFTSALLTEKDAELEKLRNEVTVLRGENASAKALHSVVQSLESDKVKLELKVKNLELQLKENKRQLSSSSGNTDTQAEEEERAQESQQMIDFLNSVIVDLQRKNQDLKMKVEMMSEAALNGNGEDLNNYDSDDQEKQSKKKPRLFCDICDCFDLHDTEDCPTQAQMSEDPPHSTHHGSRSEERPYCDICEMFGHWATNCNDDETF
;
A
#
# COMPACT_ATOMS: atom_id res chain seq x y z
N GLU A 1 -42.83 -96.22 64.90
CA GLU A 1 -42.95 -94.76 64.70
C GLU A 1 -41.64 -94.02 64.37
N THR A 2 -40.65 -94.00 65.27
CA THR A 2 -39.50 -93.08 65.20
C THR A 2 -38.63 -93.20 63.94
N LEU A 3 -38.36 -94.43 63.47
CA LEU A 3 -37.61 -94.66 62.23
C LEU A 3 -38.32 -94.14 60.97
N LYS A 4 -39.66 -94.20 60.92
CA LYS A 4 -40.45 -93.68 59.78
C LYS A 4 -40.42 -92.15 59.74
N GLN A 5 -40.48 -91.48 60.90
CA GLN A 5 -40.34 -90.02 60.98
C GLN A 5 -38.94 -89.55 60.58
N ALA A 6 -37.88 -90.23 61.02
CA ALA A 6 -36.51 -89.92 60.62
C ALA A 6 -36.28 -90.13 59.11
N ALA A 7 -36.84 -91.19 58.52
CA ALA A 7 -36.79 -91.43 57.08
C ALA A 7 -37.52 -90.34 56.28
N ALA A 8 -38.69 -89.89 56.75
CA ALA A 8 -39.45 -88.80 56.13
C ALA A 8 -38.68 -87.47 56.19
N GLN A 9 -38.09 -87.12 57.34
CA GLN A 9 -37.25 -85.92 57.50
C GLN A 9 -36.04 -85.97 56.56
N LYS A 10 -35.36 -87.12 56.47
CA LYS A 10 -34.21 -87.28 55.57
C LYS A 10 -34.62 -87.19 54.10
N SER A 11 -35.79 -87.71 53.73
CA SER A 11 -36.35 -87.58 52.37
C SER A 11 -36.68 -86.12 52.03
N GLN A 12 -37.26 -85.37 52.96
CA GLN A 12 -37.56 -83.95 52.78
C GLN A 12 -36.29 -83.12 52.63
N GLN A 13 -35.28 -83.38 53.46
CA GLN A 13 -33.97 -82.73 53.37
C GLN A 13 -33.29 -83.03 52.04
N LEU A 14 -33.37 -84.27 51.55
CA LEU A 14 -32.79 -84.66 50.27
C LEU A 14 -33.51 -83.97 49.09
N SER A 15 -34.83 -83.83 49.15
CA SER A 15 -35.60 -83.06 48.17
C SER A 15 -35.19 -81.58 48.16
N ALA A 16 -35.05 -80.96 49.34
CA ALA A 16 -34.63 -79.57 49.46
C ALA A 16 -33.22 -79.34 48.90
N LEU A 17 -32.27 -80.24 49.20
CA LEU A 17 -30.92 -80.19 48.64
C LEU A 17 -30.90 -80.41 47.13
N GLN A 18 -31.82 -81.21 46.60
CA GLN A 18 -31.94 -81.44 45.16
C GLN A 18 -32.50 -80.22 44.45
N GLU A 19 -33.51 -79.55 45.02
CA GLU A 19 -34.01 -78.27 44.53
C GLU A 19 -32.94 -77.17 44.58
N GLU A 20 -32.17 -77.10 45.66
CA GLU A 20 -31.05 -76.16 45.80
C GLU A 20 -29.94 -76.42 44.77
N ASN A 21 -29.59 -77.68 44.52
CA ASN A 21 -28.62 -78.04 43.47
C ASN A 21 -29.12 -77.63 42.07
N VAL A 22 -30.41 -77.79 41.78
CA VAL A 22 -30.99 -77.34 40.50
C VAL A 22 -30.90 -75.82 40.38
N LYS A 23 -31.25 -75.06 41.44
CA LYS A 23 -31.14 -73.59 41.45
C LYS A 23 -29.69 -73.13 41.27
N LEU A 24 -28.74 -73.73 41.99
CA LEU A 24 -27.31 -73.41 41.85
C LEU A 24 -26.78 -73.74 40.44
N ALA A 25 -27.24 -74.84 39.83
CA ALA A 25 -26.87 -75.18 38.46
C ALA A 25 -27.41 -74.15 37.45
N GLU A 26 -28.64 -73.67 37.63
CA GLU A 26 -29.23 -72.60 36.82
C GLU A 26 -28.47 -71.27 36.99
N GLU A 27 -28.14 -70.89 38.23
CA GLU A 27 -27.36 -69.68 38.53
C GLU A 27 -25.95 -69.74 37.93
N LEU A 28 -25.27 -70.90 38.03
CA LEU A 28 -23.97 -71.12 37.39
C LEU A 28 -24.06 -71.04 35.86
N GLY A 29 -25.16 -71.53 35.28
CA GLY A 29 -25.44 -71.38 33.84
C GLY A 29 -25.55 -69.91 33.44
N ARG A 30 -26.37 -69.14 34.15
CA ARG A 30 -26.54 -67.70 33.91
C ARG A 30 -25.24 -66.92 34.08
N SER A 31 -24.49 -67.19 35.15
CA SER A 31 -23.21 -66.54 35.40
C SER A 31 -22.19 -66.84 34.29
N ARG A 32 -22.17 -68.07 33.77
CA ARG A 32 -21.33 -68.43 32.63
C ARG A 32 -21.72 -67.65 31.37
N ASP A 33 -23.02 -67.53 31.09
CA ASP A 33 -23.51 -66.77 29.93
C ASP A 33 -23.15 -65.28 30.05
N GLU A 34 -23.31 -64.68 31.24
CA GLU A 34 -22.90 -63.30 31.53
C GLU A 34 -21.40 -63.07 31.29
N VAL A 35 -20.53 -63.99 31.76
CA VAL A 35 -19.08 -63.91 31.53
C VAL A 35 -18.76 -63.94 30.04
N THR A 36 -19.41 -64.83 29.26
CA THR A 36 -19.18 -64.87 27.81
C THR A 36 -19.67 -63.60 27.10
N SER A 37 -20.78 -63.01 27.56
CA SER A 37 -21.27 -61.73 27.02
C SER A 37 -20.32 -60.59 27.34
N HIS A 38 -19.81 -60.52 28.57
CA HIS A 38 -18.80 -59.53 28.97
C HIS A 38 -17.51 -59.65 28.15
N GLN A 39 -17.05 -60.87 27.89
CA GLN A 39 -15.86 -61.08 27.06
C GLN A 39 -16.04 -60.53 25.64
N LYS A 40 -17.21 -60.78 25.01
CA LYS A 40 -17.53 -60.23 23.68
C LYS A 40 -17.57 -58.71 23.69
N LEU A 41 -18.19 -58.11 24.70
CA LEU A 41 -18.23 -56.65 24.84
C LEU A 41 -16.84 -56.05 25.05
N GLU A 42 -15.94 -56.72 25.79
CA GLU A 42 -14.56 -56.25 25.98
C GLU A 42 -13.76 -56.34 24.67
N GLU A 43 -13.97 -57.38 23.86
CA GLU A 43 -13.39 -57.51 22.52
C GLU A 43 -13.90 -56.40 21.59
N GLU A 44 -15.20 -56.14 21.54
CA GLU A 44 -15.80 -55.05 20.77
C GLU A 44 -15.27 -53.68 21.22
N ARG A 45 -15.17 -53.45 22.54
CA ARG A 45 -14.59 -52.24 23.13
C ARG A 45 -13.13 -52.05 22.71
N SER A 46 -12.35 -53.12 22.68
CA SER A 46 -10.95 -53.09 22.21
C SER A 46 -10.85 -52.71 20.73
N VAL A 47 -11.71 -53.30 19.88
CA VAL A 47 -11.78 -52.96 18.44
C VAL A 47 -12.15 -51.50 18.24
N LEU A 48 -13.20 -51.01 18.92
CA LEU A 48 -13.63 -49.62 18.85
C LEU A 48 -12.54 -48.65 19.34
N ASN A 49 -11.82 -49.00 20.40
CA ASN A 49 -10.72 -48.19 20.92
C ASN A 49 -9.56 -48.10 19.90
N ASN A 50 -9.23 -49.20 19.23
CA ASN A 50 -8.23 -49.19 18.15
C ASN A 50 -8.68 -48.34 16.96
N GLN A 51 -9.94 -48.46 16.55
CA GLN A 51 -10.51 -47.62 15.48
C GLN A 51 -10.48 -46.13 15.86
N LEU A 52 -10.83 -45.78 17.09
CA LEU A 52 -10.75 -44.40 17.58
C LEU A 52 -9.33 -43.86 17.53
N LEU A 53 -8.33 -44.67 17.90
CA LEU A 53 -6.93 -44.28 17.84
C LEU A 53 -6.46 -44.04 16.40
N GLU A 54 -6.85 -44.92 15.47
CA GLU A 54 -6.56 -44.71 14.05
C GLU A 54 -7.21 -43.45 13.49
N MET A 55 -8.47 -43.21 13.84
CA MET A 55 -9.20 -42.02 13.41
C MET A 55 -8.55 -40.74 13.93
N LYS A 56 -8.16 -40.70 15.21
CA LYS A 56 -7.39 -39.57 15.78
C LYS A 56 -6.06 -39.33 15.07
N LYS A 57 -5.36 -40.41 14.70
CA LYS A 57 -4.11 -40.31 13.93
C LYS A 57 -4.33 -39.76 12.54
N ARG A 58 -5.39 -40.20 11.84
CA ARG A 58 -5.77 -39.67 10.52
C ARG A 58 -6.15 -38.20 10.62
N GLU A 59 -6.99 -37.84 11.60
CA GLU A 59 -7.40 -36.45 11.84
C GLU A 59 -6.20 -35.53 12.10
N SER A 60 -5.28 -35.95 12.98
CA SER A 60 -4.07 -35.18 13.27
C SER A 60 -3.19 -34.99 12.03
N LYS A 61 -3.09 -36.01 11.17
CA LYS A 61 -2.37 -35.90 9.90
C LYS A 61 -3.06 -34.90 8.97
N TYR A 62 -4.38 -35.00 8.78
CA TYR A 62 -5.11 -34.08 7.92
C TYR A 62 -5.02 -32.63 8.38
N LYS A 63 -5.10 -32.38 9.69
CA LYS A 63 -4.90 -31.03 10.25
C LYS A 63 -3.52 -30.50 9.90
N LYS A 64 -2.47 -31.30 10.14
CA LYS A 64 -1.09 -30.90 9.81
C LYS A 64 -0.91 -30.63 8.32
N ASP A 65 -1.37 -31.52 7.46
CA ASP A 65 -1.25 -31.37 6.00
C ASP A 65 -2.00 -30.09 5.53
N THR A 66 -3.20 -29.84 6.09
CA THR A 66 -3.99 -28.63 5.80
C THR A 66 -3.30 -27.35 6.29
N ASP A 67 -2.70 -27.37 7.47
CA ASP A 67 -1.99 -26.21 8.03
C ASP A 67 -0.72 -25.89 7.23
N GLU A 68 -0.01 -26.92 6.76
CA GLU A 68 1.15 -26.78 5.87
C GLU A 68 0.74 -26.18 4.51
N GLU A 69 -0.35 -26.66 3.91
CA GLU A 69 -0.89 -26.10 2.66
C GLU A 69 -1.36 -24.65 2.83
N LYS A 70 -2.08 -24.33 3.91
CA LYS A 70 -2.48 -22.96 4.24
C LYS A 70 -1.27 -22.04 4.39
N ALA A 71 -0.23 -22.48 5.10
CA ALA A 71 0.98 -21.70 5.27
C ALA A 71 1.71 -21.47 3.93
N ALA A 72 1.77 -22.49 3.07
CA ALA A 72 2.37 -22.38 1.73
C ALA A 72 1.58 -21.41 0.84
N LEU A 73 0.25 -21.48 0.85
CA LEU A 73 -0.62 -20.57 0.12
C LEU A 73 -0.50 -19.14 0.65
N GLN A 74 -0.50 -18.94 1.96
CA GLN A 74 -0.32 -17.61 2.57
C GLN A 74 1.02 -16.99 2.16
N LYS A 75 2.10 -17.80 2.14
CA LYS A 75 3.42 -17.36 1.66
C LYS A 75 3.37 -16.97 0.18
N SER A 76 2.74 -17.78 -0.66
CA SER A 76 2.56 -17.48 -2.10
C SER A 76 1.80 -16.17 -2.30
N ILE A 77 0.67 -15.98 -1.61
CA ILE A 77 -0.13 -14.75 -1.65
C ILE A 77 0.73 -13.55 -1.24
N SER A 78 1.44 -13.63 -0.11
CA SER A 78 2.29 -12.52 0.35
C SER A 78 3.38 -12.14 -0.67
N PHE A 79 3.97 -13.13 -1.34
CA PHE A 79 4.98 -12.91 -2.37
C PHE A 79 4.37 -12.26 -3.62
N THR A 80 3.22 -12.77 -4.09
CA THR A 80 2.52 -12.20 -5.25
C THR A 80 2.02 -10.77 -4.97
N SER A 81 1.51 -10.50 -3.77
CA SER A 81 1.12 -9.15 -3.37
C SER A 81 2.30 -8.18 -3.37
N ALA A 82 3.45 -8.58 -2.84
CA ALA A 82 4.67 -7.75 -2.88
C ALA A 82 5.11 -7.48 -4.33
N LEU A 83 5.11 -8.50 -5.19
CA LEU A 83 5.45 -8.33 -6.60
C LEU A 83 4.46 -7.40 -7.32
N LEU A 84 3.17 -7.49 -7.00
CA LEU A 84 2.15 -6.60 -7.56
C LEU A 84 2.44 -5.14 -7.19
N THR A 85 2.73 -4.87 -5.91
CA THR A 85 3.07 -3.50 -5.46
C THR A 85 4.33 -2.96 -6.14
N GLU A 86 5.33 -3.80 -6.38
CA GLU A 86 6.54 -3.42 -7.12
C GLU A 86 6.21 -3.06 -8.58
N LYS A 87 5.37 -3.87 -9.23
CA LYS A 87 4.93 -3.63 -10.62
C LYS A 87 4.08 -2.38 -10.74
N ASP A 88 3.21 -2.11 -9.78
CA ASP A 88 2.41 -0.88 -9.75
C ASP A 88 3.31 0.37 -9.60
N ALA A 89 4.33 0.31 -8.75
CA ALA A 89 5.32 1.39 -8.62
C ALA A 89 6.12 1.60 -9.91
N GLU A 90 6.52 0.52 -10.59
CA GLU A 90 7.21 0.58 -11.88
C GLU A 90 6.31 1.20 -12.97
N LEU A 91 5.04 0.82 -13.01
CA LEU A 91 4.06 1.38 -13.95
C LEU A 91 3.84 2.87 -13.72
N GLU A 92 3.74 3.33 -12.47
CA GLU A 92 3.62 4.75 -12.17
C GLU A 92 4.87 5.54 -12.57
N LYS A 93 6.06 4.98 -12.36
CA LYS A 93 7.31 5.59 -12.83
C LYS A 93 7.32 5.75 -14.36
N LEU A 94 6.94 4.70 -15.10
CA LEU A 94 6.88 4.74 -16.56
C LEU A 94 5.79 5.71 -17.07
N ARG A 95 4.64 5.79 -16.39
CA ARG A 95 3.58 6.78 -16.70
C ARG A 95 4.12 8.19 -16.55
N ASN A 96 4.81 8.49 -15.45
CA ASN A 96 5.42 9.79 -15.22
C ASN A 96 6.46 10.12 -16.30
N GLU A 97 7.34 9.18 -16.65
CA GLU A 97 8.33 9.37 -17.71
C GLU A 97 7.67 9.67 -19.07
N VAL A 98 6.60 8.95 -19.43
CA VAL A 98 5.83 9.21 -20.65
C VAL A 98 5.21 10.61 -20.63
N THR A 99 4.70 11.08 -19.49
CA THR A 99 4.15 12.45 -19.40
C THR A 99 5.22 13.51 -19.60
N VAL A 100 6.41 13.33 -19.01
CA VAL A 100 7.55 14.25 -19.19
C VAL A 100 7.99 14.28 -20.65
N LEU A 101 8.24 13.11 -21.26
CA LEU A 101 8.65 13.00 -22.66
C LEU A 101 7.63 13.63 -23.62
N ARG A 102 6.32 13.53 -23.32
CA ARG A 102 5.28 14.21 -24.10
C ARG A 102 5.38 15.73 -24.00
N GLY A 103 5.64 16.26 -22.80
CA GLY A 103 5.86 17.70 -22.58
C GLY A 103 7.11 18.22 -23.29
N GLU A 104 8.21 17.46 -23.23
CA GLU A 104 9.45 17.78 -23.94
C GLU A 104 9.25 17.75 -25.46
N ASN A 105 8.55 16.75 -25.99
CA ASN A 105 8.24 16.66 -27.42
C ASN A 105 7.37 17.82 -27.90
N ALA A 106 6.38 18.25 -27.11
CA ALA A 106 5.58 19.43 -27.42
C ALA A 106 6.44 20.70 -27.47
N SER A 107 7.35 20.85 -26.50
CA SER A 107 8.30 21.98 -26.44
C SER A 107 9.26 21.97 -27.62
N ALA A 108 9.78 20.80 -28.00
CA ALA A 108 10.65 20.63 -29.16
C ALA A 108 9.93 21.04 -30.47
N LYS A 109 8.66 20.66 -30.63
CA LYS A 109 7.85 21.09 -31.79
C LYS A 109 7.61 22.60 -31.81
N ALA A 110 7.36 23.21 -30.66
CA ALA A 110 7.19 24.67 -30.57
C ALA A 110 8.49 25.40 -30.94
N LEU A 111 9.63 24.97 -30.39
CA LEU A 111 10.94 25.51 -30.74
C LEU A 111 11.25 25.33 -32.22
N HIS A 112 10.94 24.18 -32.81
CA HIS A 112 11.13 23.93 -34.24
C HIS A 112 10.33 24.91 -35.09
N SER A 113 9.08 25.20 -34.73
CA SER A 113 8.26 26.20 -35.44
C SER A 113 8.84 27.61 -35.34
N VAL A 114 9.37 28.00 -34.17
CA VAL A 114 10.04 29.30 -33.99
C VAL A 114 11.30 29.38 -34.85
N VAL A 115 12.13 28.34 -34.85
CA VAL A 115 13.34 28.26 -35.69
C VAL A 115 12.97 28.41 -37.16
N GLN A 116 11.96 27.70 -37.63
CA GLN A 116 11.49 27.79 -39.02
C GLN A 116 11.03 29.21 -39.40
N SER A 117 10.35 29.92 -38.50
CA SER A 117 9.96 31.32 -38.71
C SER A 117 11.19 32.23 -38.80
N LEU A 118 12.13 32.07 -37.87
CA LEU A 118 13.36 32.86 -37.84
C LEU A 118 14.23 32.61 -39.08
N GLU A 119 14.30 31.38 -39.57
CA GLU A 119 14.98 31.04 -40.82
C GLU A 119 14.34 31.73 -42.02
N SER A 120 13.00 31.76 -42.10
CA SER A 120 12.27 32.49 -43.14
C SER A 120 12.58 34.00 -43.09
N ASP A 121 12.55 34.59 -41.90
CA ASP A 121 12.79 36.02 -41.73
C ASP A 121 14.25 36.40 -42.00
N LYS A 122 15.21 35.54 -41.64
CA LYS A 122 16.61 35.68 -42.01
C LYS A 122 16.77 35.77 -43.52
N VAL A 123 16.19 34.85 -44.29
CA VAL A 123 16.28 34.85 -45.75
C VAL A 123 15.68 36.14 -46.35
N LYS A 124 14.53 36.60 -45.84
CA LYS A 124 13.91 37.87 -46.28
C LYS A 124 14.82 39.08 -46.01
N LEU A 125 15.43 39.13 -44.83
CA LEU A 125 16.35 40.21 -44.45
C LEU A 125 17.62 40.18 -45.31
N GLU A 126 18.21 39.01 -45.55
CA GLU A 126 19.38 38.86 -46.44
C GLU A 126 19.07 39.35 -47.87
N LEU A 127 17.89 39.04 -48.41
CA LEU A 127 17.42 39.56 -49.70
C LEU A 127 17.28 41.09 -49.69
N LYS A 128 16.71 41.66 -48.63
CA LYS A 128 16.53 43.11 -48.49
C LYS A 128 17.88 43.82 -48.40
N VAL A 129 18.83 43.27 -47.63
CA VAL A 129 20.20 43.79 -47.52
C VAL A 129 20.89 43.79 -48.89
N LYS A 130 20.87 42.67 -49.62
CA LYS A 130 21.44 42.61 -50.99
C LYS A 130 20.82 43.65 -51.92
N ASN A 131 19.51 43.85 -51.86
CA ASN A 131 18.83 44.85 -52.69
C ASN A 131 19.26 46.28 -52.33
N LEU A 132 19.36 46.60 -51.03
CA LEU A 132 19.84 47.89 -50.56
C LEU A 132 21.32 48.13 -50.94
N GLU A 133 22.17 47.11 -50.83
CA GLU A 133 23.57 47.18 -51.28
C GLU A 133 23.68 47.48 -52.78
N LEU A 134 22.83 46.86 -53.62
CA LEU A 134 22.77 47.15 -55.05
C LEU A 134 22.32 48.60 -55.31
N GLN A 135 21.28 49.06 -54.62
CA GLN A 135 20.79 50.45 -54.73
C GLN A 135 21.84 51.47 -54.28
N LEU A 136 22.58 51.19 -53.20
CA LEU A 136 23.68 52.03 -52.73
C LEU A 136 24.81 52.11 -53.76
N LYS A 137 25.20 50.98 -54.36
CA LYS A 137 26.20 50.95 -55.43
C LYS A 137 25.76 51.75 -56.67
N GLU A 138 24.49 51.63 -57.05
CA GLU A 138 23.90 52.40 -58.15
C GLU A 138 23.91 53.90 -57.85
N ASN A 139 23.44 54.31 -56.67
CA ASN A 139 23.46 55.72 -56.22
C ASN A 139 24.88 56.28 -56.16
N LYS A 140 25.86 55.52 -55.63
CA LYS A 140 27.25 55.94 -55.56
C LYS A 140 27.84 56.13 -56.97
N ARG A 141 27.51 55.27 -57.94
CA ARG A 141 27.86 55.47 -59.36
C ARG A 141 27.25 56.76 -59.91
N GLN A 142 25.98 57.03 -59.65
CA GLN A 142 25.30 58.25 -60.12
C GLN A 142 25.90 59.53 -59.51
N LEU A 143 26.21 59.53 -58.21
CA LEU A 143 26.90 60.62 -57.53
C LEU A 143 28.32 60.86 -58.07
N SER A 144 29.08 59.78 -58.34
CA SER A 144 30.43 59.88 -58.92
C SER A 144 30.44 60.40 -60.37
N SER A 145 29.32 60.30 -61.10
CA SER A 145 29.16 60.91 -62.43
C SER A 145 28.75 62.40 -62.40
N SER A 146 28.40 62.96 -61.24
CA SER A 146 27.95 64.36 -61.08
C SER A 146 28.88 65.25 -60.22
N SER A 147 29.95 64.72 -59.63
CA SER A 147 30.86 65.51 -58.79
C SER A 147 32.32 65.22 -59.13
N GLY A 148 32.93 66.11 -59.91
CA GLY A 148 34.37 66.26 -59.96
C GLY A 148 34.82 67.12 -58.77
N ASN A 149 35.78 66.59 -58.02
CA ASN A 149 36.55 67.23 -56.93
C ASN A 149 35.85 67.42 -55.58
N THR A 150 36.03 66.43 -54.68
CA THR A 150 36.27 66.61 -53.23
C THR A 150 36.74 65.28 -52.62
N ASP A 151 37.89 64.76 -53.04
CA ASP A 151 38.30 63.38 -52.71
C ASP A 151 39.00 63.26 -51.34
N THR A 152 39.65 64.32 -50.85
CA THR A 152 40.51 64.20 -49.65
C THR A 152 39.80 64.47 -48.33
N GLN A 153 38.72 65.26 -48.32
CA GLN A 153 38.04 65.65 -47.09
C GLN A 153 36.98 64.63 -46.64
N ALA A 154 36.38 63.92 -47.60
CA ALA A 154 35.41 62.86 -47.33
C ALA A 154 36.07 61.59 -46.77
N GLU A 155 37.28 61.25 -47.24
CA GLU A 155 38.06 60.11 -46.73
C GLU A 155 38.51 60.28 -45.27
N GLU A 156 38.85 61.50 -44.86
CA GLU A 156 39.20 61.80 -43.46
C GLU A 156 37.97 61.71 -42.54
N GLU A 157 36.80 62.16 -43.02
CA GLU A 157 35.54 62.09 -42.28
C GLU A 157 35.01 60.64 -42.16
N GLU A 158 35.15 59.84 -43.22
CA GLU A 158 34.84 58.40 -43.23
C GLU A 158 35.76 57.64 -42.26
N ARG A 159 37.08 57.91 -42.28
CA ARG A 159 38.04 57.30 -41.34
C ARG A 159 37.77 57.73 -39.89
N ALA A 160 37.33 58.97 -39.66
CA ALA A 160 36.94 59.45 -38.34
C ALA A 160 35.66 58.76 -37.84
N GLN A 161 34.66 58.56 -38.71
CA GLN A 161 33.45 57.81 -38.39
C GLN A 161 33.72 56.33 -38.11
N GLU A 162 34.57 55.68 -38.91
CA GLU A 162 35.01 54.30 -38.66
C GLU A 162 35.75 54.17 -37.34
N SER A 163 36.64 55.13 -37.02
CA SER A 163 37.32 55.18 -35.73
C SER A 163 36.32 55.35 -34.58
N GLN A 164 35.29 56.19 -34.74
CA GLN A 164 34.27 56.40 -33.73
C GLN A 164 33.41 55.14 -33.52
N GLN A 165 33.02 54.45 -34.61
CA GLN A 165 32.28 53.20 -34.53
C GLN A 165 33.10 52.09 -33.86
N MET A 166 34.42 52.04 -34.12
CA MET A 166 35.32 51.10 -33.45
C MET A 166 35.43 51.42 -31.95
N ILE A 167 35.50 52.69 -31.58
CA ILE A 167 35.49 53.14 -30.17
C ILE A 167 34.18 52.72 -29.50
N ASP A 168 33.03 52.95 -30.14
CA ASP A 168 31.72 52.60 -29.58
C ASP A 168 31.54 51.09 -29.43
N PHE A 169 32.04 50.30 -30.38
CA PHE A 169 32.09 48.85 -30.29
C PHE A 169 32.97 48.37 -29.13
N LEU A 170 34.18 48.91 -29.02
CA LEU A 170 35.08 48.59 -27.90
C LEU A 170 34.46 48.96 -26.56
N ASN A 171 33.77 50.10 -26.47
CA ASN A 171 33.05 50.51 -25.27
C ASN A 171 31.92 49.54 -24.91
N SER A 172 31.17 49.03 -25.89
CA SER A 172 30.12 48.02 -25.62
C SER A 172 30.71 46.69 -25.13
N VAL A 173 31.83 46.24 -25.73
CA VAL A 173 32.56 45.04 -25.30
C VAL A 173 33.14 45.22 -23.89
N ILE A 174 33.66 46.41 -23.57
CA ILE A 174 34.16 46.74 -22.22
C ILE A 174 33.02 46.64 -21.20
N VAL A 175 31.84 47.21 -21.49
CA VAL A 175 30.68 47.15 -20.59
C VAL A 175 30.23 45.70 -20.37
N ASP A 176 30.15 44.90 -21.43
CA ASP A 176 29.77 43.49 -21.33
C ASP A 176 30.80 42.65 -20.55
N LEU A 177 32.10 42.91 -20.75
CA LEU A 177 33.16 42.25 -19.99
C LEU A 177 33.17 42.67 -18.52
N GLN A 178 32.88 43.94 -18.21
CA GLN A 178 32.74 44.41 -16.84
C GLN A 178 31.55 43.77 -16.14
N ARG A 179 30.39 43.67 -16.82
CA ARG A 179 29.22 42.97 -16.29
C ARG A 179 29.51 41.49 -16.02
N LYS A 180 30.13 40.79 -16.98
CA LYS A 180 30.55 39.39 -16.79
C LYS A 180 31.53 39.21 -15.63
N ASN A 181 32.48 40.14 -15.46
CA ASN A 181 33.38 40.12 -14.31
C ASN A 181 32.64 40.31 -12.99
N GLN A 182 31.64 41.19 -12.94
CA GLN A 182 30.81 41.39 -11.75
C GLN A 182 29.99 40.13 -11.42
N ASP A 183 29.35 39.51 -12.43
CA ASP A 183 28.59 38.27 -12.26
C ASP A 183 29.49 37.13 -11.76
N LEU A 184 30.69 36.98 -12.35
CA LEU A 184 31.66 35.98 -11.92
C LEU A 184 32.14 36.24 -10.49
N LYS A 185 32.40 37.51 -10.13
CA LYS A 185 32.80 37.89 -8.78
C LYS A 185 31.69 37.55 -7.78
N MET A 186 30.43 37.86 -8.09
CA MET A 186 29.28 37.53 -7.25
C MET A 186 29.10 36.01 -7.09
N LYS A 187 29.32 35.24 -8.16
CA LYS A 187 29.25 33.77 -8.11
C LYS A 187 30.36 33.16 -7.25
N VAL A 188 31.57 33.71 -7.32
CA VAL A 188 32.69 33.30 -6.45
C VAL A 188 32.40 33.67 -5.00
N GLU A 189 31.85 34.85 -4.74
CA GLU A 189 31.43 35.29 -3.41
C GLU A 189 30.36 34.35 -2.83
N MET A 190 29.27 34.10 -3.56
CA MET A 190 28.25 33.11 -3.17
C MET A 190 28.82 31.72 -2.91
N MET A 191 29.74 31.23 -3.76
CA MET A 191 30.35 29.92 -3.58
C MET A 191 31.29 29.90 -2.36
N SER A 192 31.98 31.01 -2.08
CA SER A 192 32.83 31.15 -0.90
C SER A 192 32.02 31.26 0.39
N GLU A 193 30.89 31.98 0.37
CA GLU A 193 29.94 32.05 1.49
C GLU A 193 29.30 30.68 1.76
N ALA A 194 28.91 29.96 0.70
CA ALA A 194 28.42 28.58 0.82
C ALA A 194 29.47 27.61 1.37
N ALA A 195 30.75 27.82 1.08
CA ALA A 195 31.85 26.99 1.58
C ALA A 195 32.24 27.33 3.03
N LEU A 196 32.10 28.60 3.46
CA LEU A 196 32.42 29.05 4.81
C LEU A 196 31.28 28.83 5.81
N ASN A 197 30.03 28.69 5.36
CA ASN A 197 28.90 28.26 6.18
C ASN A 197 28.84 26.72 6.39
N GLY A 198 29.89 25.98 6.02
CA GLY A 198 30.00 24.54 6.17
C GLY A 198 30.59 24.07 7.50
N ASN A 199 29.98 24.41 8.64
CA ASN A 199 30.22 23.69 9.91
C ASN A 199 29.02 23.81 10.87
N GLY A 200 28.23 22.73 10.99
CA GLY A 200 27.28 22.59 12.10
C GLY A 200 26.02 21.75 11.84
N GLU A 201 26.22 20.44 11.66
CA GLU A 201 25.31 19.35 12.06
C GLU A 201 24.21 18.89 11.08
N ASP A 202 24.44 17.67 10.60
CA ASP A 202 23.46 16.70 10.15
C ASP A 202 22.54 16.36 11.33
N LEU A 203 21.25 16.68 11.22
CA LEU A 203 20.09 15.87 11.62
C LEU A 203 18.81 16.68 11.35
N ASN A 204 18.07 16.24 10.34
CA ASN A 204 16.61 16.36 10.22
C ASN A 204 15.95 17.72 10.54
N ASN A 205 15.64 18.44 9.46
CA ASN A 205 14.34 19.10 9.25
C ASN A 205 13.97 20.26 10.22
N TYR A 206 14.49 21.45 9.89
CA TYR A 206 13.77 22.71 9.65
C TYR A 206 12.58 23.07 10.58
N ASP A 207 12.81 24.02 11.50
CA ASP A 207 11.76 24.94 11.98
C ASP A 207 12.31 26.36 12.23
N SER A 208 11.69 27.32 11.53
CA SER A 208 11.53 28.77 11.80
C SER A 208 12.79 29.67 11.93
N ASP A 209 12.85 30.88 11.36
CA ASP A 209 11.78 31.76 10.88
C ASP A 209 12.33 32.82 9.92
N ASP A 210 11.41 33.53 9.26
CA ASP A 210 11.59 34.72 8.41
C ASP A 210 11.95 34.53 6.93
N GLN A 211 10.94 34.11 6.14
CA GLN A 211 10.31 35.03 5.17
C GLN A 211 9.06 34.43 4.49
N GLU A 212 7.93 35.04 4.81
CA GLU A 212 6.72 35.20 3.99
C GLU A 212 6.07 33.96 3.33
N LYS A 213 5.00 33.51 4.01
CA LYS A 213 3.76 32.92 3.45
C LYS A 213 3.84 31.52 2.82
N GLN A 214 4.42 30.57 3.54
CA GLN A 214 3.88 29.20 3.49
C GLN A 214 3.15 28.92 4.79
N SER A 215 1.83 29.13 4.78
CA SER A 215 0.94 28.72 5.85
C SER A 215 1.27 27.28 6.23
N LYS A 216 1.68 27.04 7.49
CA LYS A 216 1.81 25.68 8.06
C LYS A 216 0.57 24.91 7.63
N LYS A 217 0.73 23.96 6.70
CA LYS A 217 -0.40 23.19 6.19
C LYS A 217 -0.98 22.50 7.42
N LYS A 218 -2.22 22.84 7.76
CA LYS A 218 -2.91 22.21 8.88
C LYS A 218 -2.81 20.69 8.68
N PRO A 219 -2.60 19.91 9.75
CA PRO A 219 -2.60 18.45 9.66
C PRO A 219 -3.80 18.01 8.82
N ARG A 220 -3.55 17.15 7.82
CA ARG A 220 -4.61 16.65 6.95
C ARG A 220 -5.61 15.89 7.82
N LEU A 221 -6.87 16.29 7.74
CA LEU A 221 -7.95 15.61 8.44
C LEU A 221 -8.17 14.28 7.73
N PHE A 222 -8.27 13.19 8.48
CA PHE A 222 -8.60 11.88 7.92
C PHE A 222 -9.64 11.27 8.83
N CYS A 223 -10.74 10.86 8.23
CA CYS A 223 -11.79 10.15 8.94
C CYS A 223 -11.69 8.67 8.61
N ASP A 224 -11.38 7.88 9.63
CA ASP A 224 -11.28 6.41 9.56
C ASP A 224 -12.64 5.72 9.43
N ILE A 225 -13.75 6.41 9.70
CA ILE A 225 -15.12 5.89 9.55
C ILE A 225 -15.55 5.84 8.08
N CYS A 226 -15.17 6.83 7.25
CA CYS A 226 -15.55 6.95 5.83
C CYS A 226 -14.39 6.75 4.85
N ASP A 227 -13.17 6.51 5.35
CA ASP A 227 -11.92 6.50 4.57
C ASP A 227 -11.72 7.74 3.68
N CYS A 228 -12.15 8.89 4.17
CA CYS A 228 -12.15 10.13 3.40
C CYS A 228 -11.19 11.19 3.98
N PHE A 229 -10.33 11.75 3.12
CA PHE A 229 -9.33 12.75 3.49
C PHE A 229 -9.86 14.18 3.33
N ASP A 230 -9.41 15.06 4.22
CA ASP A 230 -9.52 16.52 4.21
C ASP A 230 -10.96 17.08 4.25
N LEU A 231 -11.97 16.23 4.45
CA LEU A 231 -13.38 16.63 4.52
C LEU A 231 -13.85 16.93 5.95
N HIS A 232 -13.63 16.00 6.86
CA HIS A 232 -13.96 16.11 8.29
C HIS A 232 -12.96 15.29 9.11
N ASP A 233 -12.83 15.61 10.39
CA ASP A 233 -12.17 14.70 11.34
C ASP A 233 -13.12 13.55 11.70
N THR A 234 -12.57 12.49 12.26
CA THR A 234 -13.32 11.31 12.73
C THR A 234 -14.53 11.70 13.59
N GLU A 235 -14.34 12.64 14.53
CA GLU A 235 -15.39 13.11 15.46
C GLU A 235 -16.56 13.87 14.79
N ASP A 236 -16.35 14.42 13.60
CA ASP A 236 -17.34 15.20 12.84
C ASP A 236 -17.96 14.40 11.68
N CYS A 237 -17.77 13.08 11.68
CA CYS A 237 -18.24 12.23 10.60
C CYS A 237 -19.79 12.20 10.53
N PRO A 238 -20.42 12.58 9.39
CA PRO A 238 -21.87 12.53 9.25
C PRO A 238 -22.43 11.10 9.45
N THR A 239 -21.63 10.11 9.10
CA THR A 239 -21.92 8.69 9.30
C THR A 239 -21.94 8.31 10.78
N GLN A 240 -21.19 9.00 11.64
CA GLN A 240 -21.22 8.80 13.09
C GLN A 240 -22.58 9.20 13.69
N ALA A 241 -23.22 10.25 13.17
CA ALA A 241 -24.58 10.63 13.57
C ALA A 241 -25.65 9.63 13.07
N GLN A 242 -25.43 8.96 11.94
CA GLN A 242 -26.34 7.91 11.46
C GLN A 242 -26.15 6.56 12.18
N MET A 243 -25.06 6.38 12.93
CA MET A 243 -24.83 5.22 13.77
C MET A 243 -25.37 5.38 15.20
N SER A 244 -25.95 6.54 15.54
CA SER A 244 -26.54 6.81 16.85
C SER A 244 -27.93 6.18 17.07
N GLU A 245 -28.25 5.11 16.33
CA GLU A 245 -29.17 4.11 16.83
C GLU A 245 -28.34 3.14 17.69
N ASP A 246 -27.93 3.61 18.87
CA ASP A 246 -27.41 2.73 19.91
C ASP A 246 -28.39 1.55 20.01
N PRO A 247 -27.93 0.31 19.76
CA PRO A 247 -28.79 -0.85 19.93
C PRO A 247 -29.43 -0.76 21.31
N PRO A 248 -30.74 -0.99 21.45
CA PRO A 248 -31.42 -0.83 22.73
C PRO A 248 -30.59 -1.53 23.80
N HIS A 249 -30.15 -0.78 24.81
CA HIS A 249 -29.32 -1.32 25.88
C HIS A 249 -29.94 -2.62 26.36
N SER A 250 -29.14 -3.68 26.46
CA SER A 250 -29.69 -5.00 26.77
C SER A 250 -30.48 -4.95 28.07
N THR A 251 -31.76 -5.28 28.01
CA THR A 251 -32.72 -5.34 29.14
C THR A 251 -32.46 -6.53 30.07
N HIS A 252 -31.19 -6.93 30.23
CA HIS A 252 -30.82 -8.07 31.06
C HIS A 252 -30.90 -7.70 32.54
N HIS A 253 -31.99 -8.11 33.19
CA HIS A 253 -32.24 -7.92 34.63
C HIS A 253 -31.68 -9.06 35.51
N GLY A 254 -30.50 -9.60 35.17
CA GLY A 254 -29.87 -10.66 35.94
C GLY A 254 -29.14 -10.17 37.20
N SER A 255 -28.94 -11.06 38.17
CA SER A 255 -28.11 -10.78 39.35
C SER A 255 -26.66 -10.50 38.94
N ARG A 256 -26.00 -9.53 39.60
CA ARG A 256 -24.59 -9.16 39.32
C ARG A 256 -23.59 -10.31 39.54
N SER A 257 -24.03 -11.39 40.20
CA SER A 257 -23.25 -12.58 40.51
C SER A 257 -23.44 -13.73 39.51
N GLU A 258 -24.37 -13.62 38.56
CA GLU A 258 -24.64 -14.68 37.60
C GLU A 258 -24.06 -14.33 36.23
N GLU A 259 -23.36 -15.29 35.64
CA GLU A 259 -22.77 -15.14 34.32
C GLU A 259 -23.89 -15.12 33.26
N ARG A 260 -23.88 -14.08 32.43
CA ARG A 260 -24.87 -13.89 31.39
C ARG A 260 -24.65 -14.93 30.29
N PRO A 261 -25.67 -15.71 29.89
CA PRO A 261 -25.54 -16.65 28.78
C PRO A 261 -25.14 -15.94 27.49
N TYR A 262 -24.00 -16.33 26.94
CA TYR A 262 -23.45 -15.86 25.67
C TYR A 262 -23.16 -17.07 24.78
N CYS A 263 -23.49 -16.94 23.50
CA CYS A 263 -23.26 -17.96 22.50
C CYS A 263 -22.12 -17.53 21.58
N ASP A 264 -20.96 -18.18 21.71
CA ASP A 264 -19.81 -17.93 20.84
C ASP A 264 -20.01 -18.40 19.39
N ILE A 265 -21.08 -19.16 19.13
CA ILE A 265 -21.37 -19.72 17.80
C ILE A 265 -22.09 -18.69 16.91
N CYS A 266 -23.12 -18.02 17.43
CA CYS A 266 -23.86 -16.98 16.71
C CYS A 266 -23.56 -15.55 17.21
N GLU A 267 -22.60 -15.41 18.14
CA GLU A 267 -22.16 -14.14 18.72
C GLU A 267 -23.28 -13.33 19.39
N MET A 268 -24.34 -14.00 19.88
CA MET A 268 -25.48 -13.37 20.53
C MET A 268 -25.62 -13.73 22.01
N PHE A 269 -26.04 -12.76 22.82
CA PHE A 269 -26.44 -12.99 24.21
C PHE A 269 -27.87 -13.57 24.28
N GLY A 270 -28.11 -14.48 25.24
CA GLY A 270 -29.45 -15.00 25.55
C GLY A 270 -29.56 -16.53 25.58
N HIS A 271 -28.53 -17.24 25.11
CA HIS A 271 -28.39 -18.69 25.25
C HIS A 271 -26.90 -19.04 25.29
N TRP A 272 -26.58 -20.25 25.74
CA TRP A 272 -25.22 -20.80 25.68
C TRP A 272 -24.97 -21.45 24.33
N ALA A 273 -23.70 -21.52 23.92
CA ALA A 273 -23.27 -22.24 22.71
C ALA A 273 -23.85 -23.67 22.60
N THR A 274 -24.09 -24.35 23.73
CA THR A 274 -24.68 -25.71 23.79
C THR A 274 -26.13 -25.78 23.33
N ASN A 275 -26.82 -24.65 23.23
CA ASN A 275 -28.23 -24.54 22.89
C ASN A 275 -28.45 -23.70 21.62
N CYS A 276 -27.39 -23.44 20.86
CA CYS A 276 -27.45 -22.71 19.60
C CYS A 276 -28.06 -23.59 18.51
N ASN A 277 -29.07 -23.05 17.81
CA ASN A 277 -29.62 -23.69 16.61
C ASN A 277 -28.90 -23.11 15.38
N ASP A 278 -27.78 -23.74 15.01
CA ASP A 278 -26.88 -23.27 13.95
C ASP A 278 -27.44 -23.46 12.52
N ASP A 279 -28.58 -24.13 12.39
CA ASP A 279 -29.20 -24.50 11.10
C ASP A 279 -30.04 -23.37 10.46
N GLU A 280 -30.11 -22.17 11.07
CA GLU A 280 -30.79 -21.00 10.52
C GLU A 280 -29.79 -19.86 10.20
N THR A 281 -28.96 -20.05 9.18
CA THR A 281 -28.23 -18.94 8.53
C THR A 281 -28.64 -18.81 7.07
N PHE A 282 -29.06 -17.60 6.71
CA PHE A 282 -29.35 -17.13 5.35
C PHE A 282 -28.07 -16.92 4.53
#